data_AF-A0A9D7EAY3-F1
#
_entry.id   AF-A0A9D7EAY3-F1
#
_cell.length_a   1.000
_cell.length_b   1.000
_cell.length_c   1.000
_cell.angle_alpha   90.00
_cell.angle_beta   90.00
_cell.angle_gamma   90.00
#
_symmetry.space_group_name_H-M   'P 1'
#
loop_
_entity.id
_entity.type
_entity.pdbx_description
1 polymer ?
#
loop_
_entity_poly.entity_id
_entity_poly.type
_entity_poly.pdbx_seq_one_letter_code
_entity_poly.pdbx_strand_id
1 'polypeptide(L)'
;MDHPLWCAFYDSLGAVGVLSCGATANNNLDMDGGRHAYGLQHEFMVSVTATNDVDQRTFSGYGLTVVDLGAPGEDVFTTSIGGGYGSTSGTSFASPLTAGVIGLLYSAPCSSLMSLVQSHPAQGALYVRDALFDGVEQVGNLPGQCVTGGRVNANNSMQPIWATADCVLRHTTWLW
;
A
#
# COMPACT_ATOMS: atom_id res chain seq x y z
N MET A 1 20.64 1.67 11.73
CA MET A 1 19.87 2.07 10.54
C MET A 1 20.57 3.25 9.90
N ASP A 2 20.88 3.15 8.61
CA ASP A 2 21.81 4.08 7.93
C ASP A 2 21.20 5.45 7.56
N HIS A 3 19.98 5.77 8.02
CA HIS A 3 19.27 7.01 7.67
C HIS A 3 18.40 7.58 8.82
N PRO A 4 19.00 8.00 9.94
CA PRO A 4 18.27 8.37 11.17
C PRO A 4 17.28 9.53 11.00
N LEU A 5 17.55 10.48 10.11
CA LEU A 5 16.63 11.61 9.86
C LEU A 5 15.34 11.16 9.16
N TRP A 6 15.43 10.20 8.23
CA TRP A 6 14.27 9.68 7.52
C TRP A 6 13.41 8.80 8.43
N CYS A 7 14.03 7.99 9.29
CA CYS A 7 13.30 7.24 10.32
C CYS A 7 12.54 8.20 11.25
N ALA A 8 13.24 9.22 11.80
CA ALA A 8 12.60 10.21 12.67
C ALA A 8 11.45 10.98 11.99
N PHE A 9 11.55 11.21 10.67
CA PHE A 9 10.47 11.79 9.88
C PHE A 9 9.24 10.87 9.83
N TYR A 10 9.41 9.60 9.49
CA TYR A 10 8.30 8.64 9.45
C TYR A 10 7.75 8.33 10.86
N ASP A 11 8.59 8.33 11.90
CA ASP A 11 8.16 8.24 13.30
C ASP A 11 7.23 9.40 13.67
N SER A 12 7.60 10.63 13.28
CA SER A 12 6.80 11.83 13.57
C SER A 12 5.44 11.79 12.86
N LEU A 13 5.41 11.31 11.61
CA LEU A 13 4.18 11.11 10.85
C LEU A 13 3.32 9.97 11.42
N GLY A 14 3.96 8.84 11.75
CA GLY A 14 3.30 7.68 12.32
C GLY A 14 2.69 7.92 13.68
N ALA A 15 3.35 8.72 14.53
CA ALA A 15 2.84 9.12 15.85
C ALA A 15 1.47 9.82 15.76
N VAL A 16 1.17 10.46 14.64
CA VAL A 16 -0.13 11.11 14.37
C VAL A 16 -1.00 10.33 13.37
N GLY A 17 -0.65 9.08 13.07
CA GLY A 17 -1.48 8.14 12.30
C GLY A 17 -1.33 8.25 10.79
N VAL A 18 -0.25 8.85 10.29
CA VAL A 18 0.00 8.95 8.85
C VAL A 18 0.77 7.73 8.37
N LEU A 19 0.19 6.99 7.42
CA LEU A 19 0.89 6.00 6.60
C LEU A 19 1.42 6.66 5.33
N SER A 20 2.72 6.52 5.08
CA SER A 20 3.35 7.01 3.85
C SER A 20 3.40 5.88 2.81
N CYS A 21 2.96 6.14 1.59
CA CYS A 21 3.18 5.24 0.45
C CYS A 21 4.31 5.77 -0.42
N GLY A 22 5.30 4.92 -0.72
CA GLY A 22 6.43 5.26 -1.58
C GLY A 22 6.57 4.34 -2.77
N ALA A 23 6.96 4.91 -3.90
CA ALA A 23 7.31 4.17 -5.09
C ALA A 23 8.75 3.63 -5.00
N THR A 24 8.98 2.39 -5.46
CA THR A 24 10.34 1.85 -5.64
C THR A 24 10.98 2.36 -6.93
N ALA A 25 12.17 1.87 -7.27
CA ALA A 25 12.87 2.26 -8.49
C ALA A 25 12.13 1.78 -9.77
N ASN A 26 12.26 2.52 -10.88
CA ASN A 26 11.69 2.17 -12.20
C ASN A 26 12.69 1.39 -13.07
N ASN A 27 13.64 0.70 -12.44
CA ASN A 27 14.58 -0.21 -13.06
C ASN A 27 14.66 -1.49 -12.23
N ASN A 28 14.96 -2.61 -12.90
CA ASN A 28 15.05 -3.94 -12.31
C ASN A 28 16.27 -4.02 -11.36
N LEU A 29 16.10 -3.51 -10.14
CA LEU A 29 17.15 -3.29 -9.15
C LEU A 29 16.76 -3.95 -7.83
N ASP A 30 17.66 -4.74 -7.27
CA ASP A 30 17.59 -5.17 -5.88
C ASP A 30 17.89 -3.99 -4.95
N MET A 31 16.93 -3.65 -4.12
CA MET A 31 16.98 -2.51 -3.21
C MET A 31 17.43 -2.93 -1.80
N ASP A 32 17.60 -4.22 -1.52
CA ASP A 32 18.17 -4.69 -0.28
C ASP A 32 19.63 -4.21 -0.15
N GLY A 33 20.03 -3.74 1.04
CA GLY A 33 21.38 -3.21 1.28
C GLY A 33 21.54 -1.68 1.30
N GLY A 34 20.44 -0.91 1.31
CA GLY A 34 20.36 0.39 2.00
C GLY A 34 21.07 1.60 1.36
N ARG A 35 21.50 1.54 0.10
CA ARG A 35 22.18 2.69 -0.57
C ARG A 35 21.25 3.80 -1.07
N HIS A 36 19.94 3.66 -0.91
CA HIS A 36 18.95 4.59 -1.46
C HIS A 36 17.93 4.99 -0.40
N ALA A 37 17.51 6.26 -0.40
CA ALA A 37 16.49 6.78 0.53
C ALA A 37 15.12 6.06 0.43
N TYR A 38 14.86 5.39 -0.70
CA TYR A 38 13.67 4.57 -0.95
C TYR A 38 13.83 3.10 -0.50
N GLY A 39 15.03 2.68 -0.10
CA GLY A 39 15.33 1.35 0.46
C GLY A 39 15.26 1.35 1.99
N LEU A 40 14.36 2.15 2.56
CA LEU A 40 14.18 2.28 4.00
C LEU A 40 12.96 1.49 4.45
N GLN A 41 13.21 0.45 5.24
CA GLN A 41 12.16 -0.26 5.95
C GLN A 41 11.71 0.58 7.15
N HIS A 42 10.42 0.91 7.21
CA HIS A 42 9.82 1.61 8.34
C HIS A 42 8.37 1.18 8.53
N GLU A 43 7.91 1.08 9.77
CA GLU A 43 6.57 0.57 10.05
C GLU A 43 5.43 1.49 9.53
N PHE A 44 5.70 2.79 9.40
CA PHE A 44 4.78 3.78 8.83
C PHE A 44 5.03 4.11 7.36
N MET A 45 5.84 3.30 6.67
CA MET A 45 6.12 3.41 5.24
C MET A 45 5.69 2.13 4.52
N VAL A 46 4.96 2.28 3.42
CA VAL A 46 4.57 1.20 2.53
C VAL A 46 5.26 1.42 1.18
N SER A 47 6.29 0.62 0.93
CA SER A 47 7.11 0.62 -0.28
C SER A 47 6.49 -0.29 -1.34
N VAL A 48 6.18 0.28 -2.50
CA VAL A 48 5.34 -0.35 -3.53
C VAL A 48 6.11 -0.55 -4.83
N THR A 49 6.21 -1.81 -5.28
CA THR A 49 6.72 -2.18 -6.60
C THR A 49 5.59 -2.26 -7.63
N ALA A 50 5.93 -2.23 -8.92
CA ALA A 50 4.97 -2.28 -10.02
C ALA A 50 4.77 -3.70 -10.55
N THR A 51 3.54 -4.04 -10.90
CA THR A 51 3.18 -5.22 -11.71
C THR A 51 2.48 -4.82 -13.00
N ASN A 52 2.47 -5.73 -13.96
CA ASN A 52 1.70 -5.60 -15.20
C ASN A 52 0.35 -6.33 -15.14
N ASP A 53 -0.34 -6.36 -16.27
CA ASP A 53 -1.68 -6.94 -16.46
C ASP A 53 -1.71 -8.48 -16.39
N VAL A 54 -0.54 -9.13 -16.41
CA VAL A 54 -0.38 -10.56 -16.16
C VAL A 54 0.27 -10.87 -14.80
N ASP A 55 0.15 -9.93 -13.86
CA ASP A 55 0.61 -10.00 -12.47
C ASP A 55 2.13 -10.14 -12.28
N GLN A 56 2.93 -9.80 -13.30
CA GLN A 56 4.40 -9.89 -13.22
C GLN A 56 5.03 -8.54 -12.89
N ARG A 57 6.05 -8.58 -12.03
CA ARG A 57 7.04 -7.51 -11.86
C ARG A 57 8.10 -7.64 -12.96
N THR A 58 8.28 -6.59 -13.75
CA THR A 58 9.14 -6.60 -14.96
C THR A 58 10.30 -5.61 -14.82
N PHE A 59 10.00 -4.33 -14.65
CA PHE A 59 10.98 -3.23 -14.70
C PHE A 59 11.21 -2.54 -13.36
N SER A 60 10.47 -2.86 -12.30
CA SER A 60 10.53 -2.13 -11.02
C SER A 60 11.49 -2.74 -10.00
N GLY A 61 11.87 -1.93 -9.00
CA GLY A 61 12.73 -2.34 -7.90
C GLY A 61 12.07 -3.38 -7.01
N TYR A 62 12.88 -4.27 -6.45
CA TYR A 62 12.47 -5.40 -5.62
C TYR A 62 13.40 -5.51 -4.39
N GLY A 63 13.01 -6.28 -3.38
CA GLY A 63 13.81 -6.48 -2.17
C GLY A 63 13.01 -7.16 -1.08
N LEU A 64 13.59 -8.14 -0.41
CA LEU A 64 12.94 -8.93 0.62
C LEU A 64 12.83 -8.22 1.96
N THR A 65 13.49 -7.07 2.12
CA THR A 65 13.51 -6.33 3.39
C THR A 65 12.95 -4.91 3.28
N VAL A 66 12.97 -4.31 2.09
CA VAL A 66 12.66 -2.87 1.90
C VAL A 66 11.53 -2.58 0.92
N VAL A 67 11.00 -3.61 0.25
CA VAL A 67 9.85 -3.50 -0.66
C VAL A 67 8.72 -4.32 -0.08
N ASP A 68 7.59 -3.69 0.24
CA ASP A 68 6.54 -4.36 1.02
C ASP A 68 5.64 -5.21 0.12
N LEU A 69 5.11 -4.63 -0.96
CA LEU A 69 4.12 -5.28 -1.82
C LEU A 69 4.16 -4.77 -3.27
N GLY A 70 3.52 -5.50 -4.17
CA GLY A 70 3.31 -5.10 -5.56
C GLY A 70 1.95 -4.43 -5.79
N ALA A 71 1.84 -3.57 -6.79
CA ALA A 71 0.57 -3.04 -7.28
C ALA A 71 0.65 -2.75 -8.79
N PRO A 72 -0.50 -2.71 -9.50
CA PRO A 72 -0.50 -2.39 -10.92
C PRO A 72 0.19 -1.05 -11.22
N GLY A 73 1.19 -1.10 -12.10
CA GLY A 73 2.03 0.05 -12.44
C GLY A 73 2.59 0.03 -13.86
N GLU A 74 2.33 -1.01 -14.65
CA GLU A 74 2.63 -1.04 -16.09
C GLU A 74 1.34 -0.80 -16.89
N ASP A 75 1.43 0.04 -17.93
CA ASP A 75 0.33 0.39 -18.85
C ASP A 75 -0.95 0.86 -18.16
N VAL A 76 -0.80 1.63 -17.08
CA VAL A 76 -1.90 2.17 -16.29
C VAL A 76 -2.58 3.30 -17.05
N PHE A 77 -3.88 3.14 -17.34
CA PHE A 77 -4.70 4.18 -17.95
C PHE A 77 -5.15 5.23 -16.92
N THR A 78 -4.77 6.48 -17.11
CA THR A 78 -5.01 7.55 -16.14
C THR A 78 -5.22 8.92 -16.81
N THR A 79 -5.60 9.91 -16.01
CA THR A 79 -5.80 11.30 -16.45
C THR A 79 -4.48 11.92 -16.93
N SER A 80 -4.55 12.74 -17.98
CA SER A 80 -3.39 13.44 -18.55
C SER A 80 -3.43 14.94 -18.29
N ILE A 81 -2.25 15.56 -18.21
CA ILE A 81 -2.11 17.02 -18.10
C ILE A 81 -2.73 17.68 -19.34
N GLY A 82 -3.55 18.70 -19.14
CA GLY A 82 -4.28 19.36 -20.23
C GLY A 82 -5.63 18.72 -20.57
N GLY A 83 -6.04 17.69 -19.82
CA GLY A 83 -7.31 16.98 -20.01
C GLY A 83 -7.15 15.66 -20.76
N GLY A 84 -8.23 14.87 -20.78
CA GLY A 84 -8.23 13.54 -21.39
C GLY A 84 -7.52 12.47 -20.57
N TYR A 85 -7.21 11.35 -21.23
CA TYR A 85 -6.68 10.13 -20.62
C TYR A 85 -5.61 9.50 -21.52
N GLY A 86 -4.70 8.75 -20.91
CA GLY A 86 -3.65 8.00 -21.61
C GLY A 86 -3.05 6.91 -20.72
N SER A 87 -2.26 6.03 -21.32
CA SER A 87 -1.53 4.98 -20.59
C SER A 87 -0.10 5.40 -20.26
N THR A 88 0.36 5.00 -19.08
CA THR A 88 1.70 5.31 -18.57
C THR A 88 2.18 4.20 -17.64
N SER A 89 3.49 4.06 -17.49
CA SER A 89 4.12 3.01 -16.68
C SER A 89 5.08 3.61 -15.65
N GLY A 90 5.07 3.05 -14.44
CA GLY A 90 5.96 3.40 -13.35
C GLY A 90 5.44 2.95 -12.00
N THR A 91 6.36 2.70 -11.07
CA THR A 91 6.06 2.54 -9.63
C THR A 91 5.38 3.76 -9.05
N SER A 92 5.58 4.94 -9.65
CA SER A 92 4.86 6.18 -9.38
C SER A 92 3.34 6.07 -9.54
N PHE A 93 2.83 5.08 -10.29
CA PHE A 93 1.39 4.82 -10.44
C PHE A 93 0.92 3.68 -9.54
N ALA A 94 1.78 2.70 -9.27
CA ALA A 94 1.54 1.64 -8.29
C ALA A 94 1.36 2.21 -6.87
N SER A 95 2.20 3.15 -6.47
CA SER A 95 2.17 3.78 -5.14
C SER A 95 0.85 4.50 -4.81
N PRO A 96 0.32 5.44 -5.63
CA PRO A 96 -0.96 6.08 -5.37
C PRO A 96 -2.15 5.12 -5.50
N LEU A 97 -2.05 4.04 -6.30
CA LEU A 97 -3.08 2.99 -6.31
C LEU A 97 -3.18 2.33 -4.93
N THR A 98 -2.05 1.92 -4.36
CA THR A 98 -1.99 1.37 -2.99
C THR A 98 -2.49 2.38 -1.96
N ALA A 99 -2.11 3.66 -2.07
CA ALA A 99 -2.62 4.71 -1.18
C ALA A 99 -4.14 4.87 -1.29
N GLY A 100 -4.71 4.72 -2.49
CA GLY A 100 -6.16 4.70 -2.70
C GLY A 100 -6.84 3.52 -2.00
N VAL A 101 -6.22 2.33 -2.02
CA VAL A 101 -6.71 1.17 -1.26
C VAL A 101 -6.65 1.44 0.25
N ILE A 102 -5.56 2.01 0.76
CA ILE A 102 -5.46 2.42 2.17
C ILE A 102 -6.58 3.42 2.53
N GLY A 103 -6.83 4.41 1.67
CA GLY A 103 -7.94 5.34 1.84
C GLY A 103 -9.31 4.63 1.89
N LEU A 104 -9.51 3.62 1.05
CA LEU A 104 -10.70 2.76 1.10
C LEU A 104 -10.79 2.01 2.44
N LEU A 105 -9.70 1.45 2.95
CA LEU A 105 -9.67 0.78 4.26
C LEU A 105 -10.10 1.73 5.40
N TYR A 106 -9.60 2.98 5.40
CA TYR A 106 -10.02 4.01 6.35
C TYR A 106 -11.49 4.43 6.19
N SER A 107 -12.06 4.30 5.00
CA SER A 107 -13.46 4.66 4.73
C SER A 107 -14.46 3.60 5.21
N ALA A 108 -13.98 2.47 5.74
CA ALA A 108 -14.84 1.41 6.24
C ALA A 108 -15.83 1.94 7.29
N PRO A 109 -17.13 1.61 7.19
CA PRO A 109 -18.16 2.12 8.11
C PRO A 109 -18.15 1.38 9.45
N CYS A 110 -17.01 1.44 10.14
CA CYS A 110 -16.73 0.71 11.38
C CYS A 110 -16.35 1.73 12.47
N SER A 111 -17.23 1.90 13.45
CA SER A 111 -17.05 2.88 14.52
C SER A 111 -15.85 2.58 15.42
N SER A 112 -15.51 1.30 15.58
CA SER A 112 -14.37 0.79 16.33
C SER A 112 -13.05 1.19 15.66
N LEU A 113 -12.95 1.04 14.34
CA LEU A 113 -11.81 1.51 13.55
C LEU A 113 -11.61 3.02 13.72
N MET A 114 -12.67 3.82 13.55
CA MET A 114 -12.56 5.27 13.70
C MET A 114 -12.26 5.69 15.15
N SER A 115 -12.73 4.94 16.14
CA SER A 115 -12.39 5.18 17.54
C SER A 115 -10.92 4.86 17.83
N LEU A 116 -10.39 3.78 17.25
CA LEU A 116 -8.98 3.42 17.33
C LEU A 116 -8.10 4.50 16.68
N VAL A 117 -8.43 4.93 15.46
CA VAL A 117 -7.68 5.97 14.73
C VAL A 117 -7.66 7.30 15.49
N GLN A 118 -8.75 7.66 16.17
CA GLN A 118 -8.81 8.91 16.95
C GLN A 118 -8.09 8.82 18.30
N SER A 119 -8.25 7.70 19.02
CA SER A 119 -7.70 7.54 20.37
C SER A 119 -6.23 7.10 20.39
N HIS A 120 -5.81 6.32 19.39
CA HIS A 120 -4.48 5.74 19.26
C HIS A 120 -4.04 5.79 17.78
N PRO A 121 -3.76 6.98 17.23
CA PRO A 121 -3.57 7.18 15.79
C PRO A 121 -2.47 6.32 15.18
N ALA A 122 -1.32 6.18 15.86
CA ALA A 122 -0.25 5.28 15.44
C ALA A 122 -0.73 3.82 15.34
N GLN A 123 -1.46 3.33 16.34
CA GLN A 123 -1.99 1.97 16.35
C GLN A 123 -3.05 1.78 15.26
N GLY A 124 -3.90 2.78 15.01
CA GLY A 124 -4.86 2.75 13.91
C GLY A 124 -4.19 2.65 12.55
N ALA A 125 -3.10 3.40 12.34
CA ALA A 125 -2.30 3.31 11.12
C ALA A 125 -1.68 1.93 10.93
N LEU A 126 -1.06 1.37 11.97
CA LEU A 126 -0.49 0.02 11.90
C LEU A 126 -1.57 -1.04 11.65
N TYR A 127 -2.73 -0.92 12.28
CA TYR A 127 -3.87 -1.82 12.04
C TYR A 127 -4.31 -1.82 10.56
N VAL A 128 -4.42 -0.64 9.94
CA VAL A 128 -4.77 -0.52 8.52
C VAL A 128 -3.68 -1.08 7.61
N ARG A 129 -2.41 -0.85 7.93
CA ARG A 129 -1.28 -1.43 7.19
C ARG A 129 -1.28 -2.95 7.30
N ASP A 130 -1.52 -3.51 8.47
CA ASP A 130 -1.52 -4.95 8.68
C ASP A 130 -2.68 -5.60 7.91
N ALA A 131 -3.87 -4.98 7.91
CA ALA A 131 -4.99 -5.40 7.06
C ALA A 131 -4.64 -5.36 5.55
N LEU A 132 -3.89 -4.34 5.10
CA LEU A 132 -3.39 -4.27 3.73
C LEU A 132 -2.46 -5.45 3.42
N PHE A 133 -1.51 -5.75 4.31
CA PHE A 133 -0.49 -6.79 4.13
C PHE A 133 -1.08 -8.19 4.21
N ASP A 134 -1.96 -8.46 5.16
CA ASP A 134 -2.67 -9.74 5.29
C ASP A 134 -3.59 -10.00 4.08
N GLY A 135 -4.07 -8.93 3.45
CA GLY A 135 -4.94 -8.99 2.29
C GLY A 135 -4.24 -9.14 0.95
N VAL A 136 -2.90 -9.14 0.87
CA VAL A 136 -2.24 -9.26 -0.45
C VAL A 136 -2.57 -10.58 -1.13
N GLU A 137 -2.65 -10.55 -2.45
CA GLU A 137 -2.84 -11.72 -3.27
C GLU A 137 -1.49 -12.27 -3.73
N GLN A 138 -1.26 -13.57 -3.53
CA GLN A 138 -0.02 -14.24 -3.93
C GLN A 138 -0.08 -14.56 -5.44
N VAL A 139 0.40 -13.65 -6.28
CA VAL A 139 0.30 -13.74 -7.74
C VAL A 139 1.62 -13.48 -8.46
N GLY A 140 1.68 -14.00 -9.69
CA GLY A 140 2.78 -13.81 -10.62
C GLY A 140 4.13 -14.22 -10.04
N ASN A 141 5.11 -13.32 -10.14
CA ASN A 141 6.49 -13.56 -9.69
C ASN A 141 6.83 -12.81 -8.40
N LEU A 142 5.85 -12.28 -7.67
CA LEU A 142 6.10 -11.51 -6.44
C LEU A 142 6.62 -12.35 -5.25
N PRO A 143 6.29 -13.65 -5.09
CA PRO A 143 6.91 -14.46 -4.05
C PRO A 143 8.43 -14.47 -4.20
N GLY A 144 9.14 -13.99 -3.18
CA GLY A 144 10.59 -13.83 -3.23
C GLY A 144 11.10 -12.53 -3.88
N GLN A 145 10.22 -11.55 -4.16
CA GLN A 145 10.60 -10.23 -4.69
C GLN A 145 10.23 -9.06 -3.73
N CYS A 146 9.36 -9.28 -2.76
CA CYS A 146 8.95 -8.29 -1.75
C CYS A 146 8.63 -9.00 -0.42
N VAL A 147 8.50 -8.23 0.66
CA VAL A 147 8.25 -8.71 2.04
C VAL A 147 6.98 -9.57 2.10
N THR A 148 5.87 -9.07 1.56
CA THR A 148 4.59 -9.80 1.58
C THR A 148 4.51 -10.90 0.51
N GLY A 149 5.39 -10.86 -0.49
CA GLY A 149 5.36 -11.74 -1.65
C GLY A 149 4.14 -11.56 -2.56
N GLY A 150 3.29 -10.55 -2.31
CA GLY A 150 1.99 -10.42 -2.96
C GLY A 150 1.66 -9.04 -3.50
N ARG A 151 0.60 -8.99 -4.29
CA ARG A 151 0.03 -7.79 -4.90
C ARG A 151 -1.12 -7.26 -4.06
N VAL A 152 -1.30 -5.95 -3.97
CA VAL A 152 -2.45 -5.33 -3.32
C VAL A 152 -3.78 -5.90 -3.83
N ASN A 153 -4.70 -6.19 -2.91
CA ASN A 153 -6.05 -6.64 -3.24
C ASN A 153 -7.06 -5.99 -2.27
N ALA A 154 -7.80 -5.01 -2.78
CA ALA A 154 -8.72 -4.21 -1.97
C ALA A 154 -9.79 -5.06 -1.25
N ASN A 155 -10.36 -6.06 -1.92
CA ASN A 155 -11.41 -6.88 -1.34
C ASN A 155 -10.87 -7.72 -0.17
N ASN A 156 -9.72 -8.35 -0.36
CA ASN A 156 -9.09 -9.19 0.65
C ASN A 156 -8.64 -8.33 1.85
N SER A 157 -8.04 -7.16 1.60
CA SER A 157 -7.63 -6.23 2.66
C SER A 157 -8.79 -5.64 3.46
N MET A 158 -10.01 -5.58 2.91
CA MET A 158 -11.21 -5.16 3.64
C MET A 158 -11.77 -6.25 4.56
N GLN A 159 -11.54 -7.54 4.28
CA GLN A 159 -12.08 -8.65 5.07
C GLN A 159 -11.72 -8.57 6.57
N PRO A 160 -10.45 -8.36 6.99
CA PRO A 160 -10.11 -8.29 8.41
C PRO A 160 -10.73 -7.07 9.11
N ILE A 161 -10.97 -5.98 8.38
CA ILE A 161 -11.66 -4.80 8.93
C ILE A 161 -13.14 -5.12 9.16
N TRP A 162 -13.82 -5.67 8.15
CA TRP A 162 -15.24 -6.04 8.23
C TRP A 162 -15.56 -7.18 9.20
N ALA A 163 -14.57 -7.97 9.59
CA ALA A 163 -14.74 -8.97 10.64
C ALA A 163 -15.08 -8.36 12.02
N THR A 164 -14.88 -7.05 12.21
CA THR A 164 -15.32 -6.36 13.42
C THR A 164 -16.84 -6.19 13.42
N ALA A 165 -17.49 -6.57 14.53
CA ALA A 165 -18.95 -6.73 14.62
C ALA A 165 -19.75 -5.43 14.41
N ASP A 166 -19.10 -4.26 14.53
CA ASP A 166 -19.71 -2.95 14.35
C ASP A 166 -19.49 -2.37 12.94
N CYS A 167 -18.85 -3.09 12.03
CA CYS A 167 -18.79 -2.75 10.63
C CYS A 167 -20.17 -2.94 9.99
N VAL A 168 -20.95 -1.86 9.92
CA VAL A 168 -22.25 -1.92 9.28
C VAL A 168 -22.10 -1.59 7.80
N LEU A 169 -21.91 -2.62 6.97
CA LEU A 169 -22.36 -2.54 5.58
C LEU A 169 -23.89 -2.50 5.66
N ARG A 170 -24.49 -1.31 5.81
CA ARG A 170 -25.92 -1.16 5.59
C ARG A 170 -26.14 -1.42 4.11
N HIS A 171 -26.32 -2.69 3.75
CA HIS A 171 -27.22 -3.06 2.69
C HIS A 171 -28.58 -2.48 3.09
N THR A 172 -28.82 -1.23 2.71
CA THR A 172 -30.19 -0.81 2.48
C THR A 172 -30.71 -1.80 1.45
N THR A 173 -31.55 -2.72 1.91
CA THR A 173 -32.53 -3.38 1.09
C THR A 173 -33.16 -2.31 0.22
N TRP A 174 -32.73 -2.25 -1.05
CA TRP A 174 -33.50 -1.56 -2.07
C TRP A 174 -34.75 -2.40 -2.28
N LEU A 175 -35.76 -2.16 -1.45
CA LEU A 175 -37.15 -2.39 -1.80
C LEU A 175 -37.48 -1.36 -2.88
N TRP A 176 -37.37 -1.77 -4.14
CA TRP A 176 -38.33 -1.52 -5.21
C TRP A 176 -38.21 -2.66 -6.22
#